data_AF-A0A958I1Q7-F1
#
_entry.id   AF-A0A958I1Q7-F1
#
_cell.length_a   1.000
_cell.length_b   1.000
_cell.length_c   1.000
_cell.angle_alpha   90.00
_cell.angle_beta   90.00
_cell.angle_gamma   90.00
#
_symmetry.space_group_name_H-M   'P 1'
#
loop_
_entity.id
_entity.type
_entity.pdbx_description
1 polymer ?
#
loop_
_entity_poly.entity_id
_entity_poly.type
_entity_poly.pdbx_seq_one_letter_code
_entity_poly.pdbx_strand_id
1 'polypeptide(L)'
;EFPKTDLVVFAYQRVEMAKPPKLEEQSVGFLPRGAVIIDLDIEYDGGALVTSRPTKIDNPTFVQNEVIHFCVPNLAGTVPQASSIAHSEALKPLIFKVAENGLLSTLKNEPSFRSGLVIYEGQIANAQLAENLSTPFFDVAEASE
;
A
#
# COMPACT_ATOMS: atom_id res chain seq x y z
N GLU A 1 -21.21 -4.57 12.97
CA GLU A 1 -21.25 -3.77 14.23
C GLU A 1 -19.87 -3.79 14.86
N PHE A 2 -19.42 -2.67 15.43
CA PHE A 2 -18.24 -2.67 16.28
C PHE A 2 -18.63 -3.15 17.69
N PRO A 3 -17.81 -3.96 18.37
CA PRO A 3 -17.96 -4.16 19.80
C PRO A 3 -17.75 -2.82 20.53
N LYS A 4 -18.04 -2.74 21.83
CA LYS A 4 -17.74 -1.54 22.63
C LYS A 4 -16.25 -1.17 22.49
N THR A 5 -15.96 -0.11 21.75
CA THR A 5 -14.63 0.23 21.26
C THR A 5 -14.43 1.74 21.26
N ASP A 6 -13.32 2.20 21.83
CA ASP A 6 -12.96 3.63 21.86
C ASP A 6 -11.93 4.00 20.77
N LEU A 7 -11.20 3.02 20.25
CA LEU A 7 -10.20 3.18 19.19
C LEU A 7 -10.30 2.02 18.17
N VAL A 8 -10.49 2.37 16.91
CA VAL A 8 -10.45 1.44 15.77
C VAL A 8 -9.23 1.77 14.92
N VAL A 9 -8.46 0.75 14.55
CA VAL A 9 -7.34 0.88 13.61
C VAL A 9 -7.63 -0.01 12.41
N PHE A 10 -7.83 0.60 11.25
CA PHE A 10 -7.85 -0.13 9.97
C PHE A 10 -6.43 -0.29 9.49
N ALA A 11 -6.03 -1.55 9.32
CA ALA A 11 -4.70 -1.97 8.92
C ALA A 11 -4.82 -3.22 8.03
N TYR A 12 -5.64 -3.13 6.99
CA TYR A 12 -5.88 -4.27 6.11
C TYR A 12 -4.61 -4.63 5.36
N GLN A 13 -4.01 -5.77 5.73
CA GLN A 13 -2.87 -6.29 5.00
C GLN A 13 -3.34 -6.79 3.62
N ARG A 14 -2.89 -6.11 2.57
CA ARG A 14 -3.18 -6.53 1.21
C ARG A 14 -2.44 -7.84 0.90
N VAL A 15 -3.21 -8.81 0.42
CA VAL A 15 -2.69 -9.93 -0.36
C VAL A 15 -2.93 -9.55 -1.81
N GLU A 16 -1.87 -9.46 -2.61
CA GLU A 16 -1.92 -9.02 -4.02
C GLU A 16 -2.51 -7.60 -4.20
N MET A 17 -3.19 -7.35 -5.33
CA MET A 17 -3.84 -6.08 -5.65
C MET A 17 -5.26 -5.97 -5.08
N ALA A 18 -5.66 -6.83 -4.13
CA ALA A 18 -6.98 -6.77 -3.49
C ALA A 18 -7.24 -5.41 -2.84
N LYS A 19 -8.49 -4.96 -2.90
CA LYS A 19 -8.94 -3.72 -2.24
C LYS A 19 -9.39 -4.01 -0.80
N PRO A 20 -9.16 -3.09 0.15
CA PRO A 20 -9.74 -3.23 1.47
C PRO A 20 -11.28 -3.26 1.38
N PRO A 21 -11.96 -4.01 2.27
CA PRO A 21 -13.41 -3.94 2.37
C PRO A 21 -13.84 -2.52 2.74
N LYS A 22 -14.87 -2.02 2.05
CA LYS A 22 -15.39 -0.66 2.27
C LYS A 22 -16.60 -0.72 3.19
N LEU A 23 -16.40 -0.32 4.44
CA LEU A 23 -17.45 -0.28 5.45
C LEU A 23 -18.37 0.93 5.24
N GLU A 24 -19.67 0.66 5.33
CA GLU A 24 -20.71 1.68 5.21
C GLU A 24 -20.67 2.66 6.39
N GLU A 25 -21.16 3.89 6.16
CA GLU A 25 -21.23 4.95 7.17
C GLU A 25 -21.99 4.54 8.43
N GLN A 26 -23.01 3.70 8.32
CA GLN A 26 -23.77 3.17 9.45
C GLN A 26 -22.87 2.45 10.46
N SER A 27 -21.75 1.88 10.01
CA SER A 27 -20.78 1.21 10.88
C SER A 27 -20.18 2.17 11.91
N VAL A 28 -20.00 3.46 11.57
CA VAL A 28 -19.44 4.47 12.47
C VAL A 28 -20.40 4.79 13.61
N GLY A 29 -21.72 4.70 13.37
CA GLY A 29 -22.75 5.00 14.38
C GLY A 29 -22.78 4.06 15.58
N PHE A 30 -22.07 2.91 15.51
CA PHE A 30 -21.93 2.00 16.65
C PHE A 30 -20.83 2.43 17.64
N LEU A 31 -20.00 3.41 17.28
CA LEU A 31 -18.93 3.89 18.15
C LEU A 31 -19.45 4.95 19.14
N PRO A 32 -18.92 4.98 20.37
CA PRO A 32 -19.25 6.02 21.31
C PRO A 32 -18.75 7.38 20.82
N ARG A 33 -19.43 8.44 21.24
CA ARG A 33 -19.00 9.83 21.03
C ARG A 33 -17.55 10.03 21.48
N GLY A 34 -16.74 10.62 20.62
CA GLY A 34 -15.32 10.89 20.87
C GLY A 34 -14.40 9.69 20.63
N ALA A 35 -14.93 8.55 20.17
CA ALA A 35 -14.10 7.45 19.68
C ALA A 35 -13.17 7.92 18.55
N VAL A 36 -12.08 7.18 18.35
CA VAL A 36 -11.08 7.48 17.33
C VAL A 36 -11.02 6.36 16.31
N ILE A 37 -10.98 6.73 15.04
CA ILE A 37 -10.67 5.86 13.91
C ILE A 37 -9.32 6.28 13.35
N ILE A 38 -8.38 5.34 13.25
CA ILE A 38 -7.14 5.48 12.51
C ILE A 38 -7.28 4.62 11.26
N ASP A 39 -7.34 5.26 10.09
CA ASP A 39 -7.43 4.58 8.81
C ASP A 39 -6.06 4.59 8.12
N LEU A 40 -5.29 3.51 8.30
CA LEU A 40 -3.98 3.34 7.65
C LEU A 40 -4.14 2.91 6.18
N ASP A 41 -5.34 2.54 5.76
CA ASP A 41 -5.67 2.11 4.41
C ASP A 41 -6.07 3.30 3.51
N ILE A 42 -5.97 4.53 3.99
CA ILE A 42 -6.44 5.76 3.31
C ILE A 42 -5.89 5.96 1.89
N GLU A 43 -4.69 5.43 1.62
CA GLU A 43 -4.03 5.50 0.31
C GLU A 43 -4.66 4.55 -0.73
N TYR A 44 -5.57 3.68 -0.31
CA TYR A 44 -6.21 2.67 -1.14
C TYR A 44 -7.70 2.95 -1.27
N ASP A 45 -8.13 3.49 -2.41
CA ASP A 45 -9.55 3.71 -2.76
C ASP A 45 -10.33 4.58 -1.72
N GLY A 46 -9.60 5.49 -1.07
CA GLY A 46 -10.15 6.42 -0.08
C GLY A 46 -10.30 5.85 1.34
N GLY A 47 -9.72 4.68 1.62
CA GLY A 47 -9.72 4.06 2.96
C GLY A 47 -10.76 2.96 3.16
N ALA A 48 -10.74 2.38 4.36
CA ALA A 48 -11.62 1.27 4.73
C ALA A 48 -13.06 1.70 5.04
N LEU A 49 -13.33 2.99 5.23
CA LEU A 49 -14.66 3.54 5.50
C LEU A 49 -15.11 4.52 4.42
N VAL A 50 -16.41 4.53 4.12
CA VAL A 50 -17.01 5.56 3.24
C VAL A 50 -16.83 6.97 3.80
N THR A 51 -16.74 7.12 5.12
CA THR A 51 -16.53 8.42 5.78
C THR A 51 -15.05 8.84 5.83
N SER A 52 -14.12 7.96 5.46
CA SER A 52 -12.70 8.29 5.41
C SER A 52 -12.40 9.25 4.26
N ARG A 53 -11.53 10.22 4.54
CA ARG A 53 -10.98 11.13 3.54
C ARG A 53 -9.56 11.54 3.95
N PRO A 54 -8.64 11.73 3.00
CA PRO A 54 -7.26 12.03 3.32
C PRO A 54 -7.15 13.35 4.09
N THR A 55 -6.37 13.32 5.16
CA THR A 55 -5.96 14.49 5.94
C THR A 55 -4.48 14.81 5.68
N LYS A 56 -3.98 15.89 6.29
CA LYS A 56 -2.57 16.27 6.21
C LYS A 56 -1.95 16.12 7.58
N ILE A 57 -0.66 15.83 7.68
CA ILE A 57 -0.01 15.73 9.00
C ILE A 57 -0.14 17.01 9.83
N ASP A 58 -0.16 18.19 9.20
CA ASP A 58 -0.35 19.49 9.86
C ASP A 58 -1.78 19.71 10.39
N ASN A 59 -2.76 18.98 9.84
CA ASN A 59 -4.14 18.96 10.32
C ASN A 59 -4.68 17.52 10.22
N PRO A 60 -4.26 16.62 11.12
CA PRO A 60 -4.31 15.18 10.91
C PRO A 60 -5.68 14.57 11.14
N THR A 61 -6.59 15.30 11.78
CA THR A 61 -7.89 14.79 12.18
C THR A 61 -9.06 15.61 11.69
N PHE A 62 -10.23 14.98 11.64
CA PHE A 62 -11.52 15.64 11.52
C PHE A 62 -12.57 14.88 12.34
N VAL A 63 -13.71 15.51 12.59
CA VAL A 63 -14.84 14.87 13.29
C VAL A 63 -15.97 14.63 12.30
N GLN A 64 -16.50 13.42 12.27
CA GLN A 64 -17.71 13.04 11.54
C GLN A 64 -18.52 12.07 12.39
N ASN A 65 -19.84 12.29 12.47
CA ASN A 65 -20.74 11.48 13.31
C ASN A 65 -20.27 11.38 14.77
N GLU A 66 -19.72 12.48 15.29
CA GLU A 66 -19.10 12.60 16.62
C GLU A 66 -17.90 11.67 16.89
N VAL A 67 -17.34 11.06 15.86
CA VAL A 67 -16.13 10.22 15.89
C VAL A 67 -14.97 10.98 15.26
N ILE A 68 -13.78 10.86 15.85
CA ILE A 68 -12.55 11.50 15.37
C ILE A 68 -11.89 10.57 14.36
N HIS A 69 -11.66 11.07 13.15
CA HIS A 69 -10.98 10.35 12.09
C HIS A 69 -9.54 10.84 11.95
N PHE A 70 -8.58 9.93 11.92
CA PHE A 70 -7.18 10.14 11.57
C PHE A 70 -6.89 9.35 10.28
N CYS A 71 -6.66 10.08 9.19
CA CYS A 71 -6.57 9.52 7.84
C CYS A 71 -5.39 10.14 7.08
N VAL A 72 -4.21 10.20 7.72
CA VAL A 72 -3.02 10.80 7.11
C VAL A 72 -2.36 9.78 6.18
N PRO A 73 -2.19 10.08 4.87
CA PRO A 73 -1.45 9.21 3.96
C PRO A 73 0.06 9.31 4.21
N ASN A 74 0.82 8.36 3.68
CA ASN A 74 2.29 8.33 3.70
C ASN A 74 2.88 8.56 5.11
N LEU A 75 2.35 7.84 6.10
CA LEU A 75 2.79 7.96 7.50
C LEU A 75 4.27 7.63 7.70
N ALA A 76 4.84 6.71 6.91
CA ALA A 76 6.27 6.44 6.95
C ALA A 76 7.12 7.69 6.60
N GLY A 77 6.58 8.61 5.81
CA GLY A 77 7.20 9.89 5.48
C GLY A 77 7.30 10.85 6.67
N THR A 78 6.49 10.68 7.72
CA THR A 78 6.55 11.53 8.92
C THR A 78 7.65 11.11 9.89
N VAL A 79 8.26 9.95 9.69
CA VAL A 79 9.40 9.41 10.46
C VAL A 79 10.59 9.08 9.53
N PRO A 80 11.11 10.08 8.79
CA PRO A 80 11.96 9.86 7.62
C PRO A 80 13.27 9.12 7.94
N GLN A 81 13.86 9.34 9.11
CA GLN A 81 15.10 8.66 9.50
C GLN A 81 14.87 7.16 9.68
N ALA A 82 13.84 6.78 10.44
CA ALA A 82 13.52 5.38 10.70
C ALA A 82 13.05 4.67 9.42
N SER A 83 12.18 5.30 8.64
CA SER A 83 11.67 4.72 7.40
C SER A 83 12.75 4.57 6.33
N SER A 84 13.68 5.53 6.21
CA SER A 84 14.81 5.41 5.28
C SER A 84 15.73 4.26 5.63
N ILE A 85 16.04 4.08 6.92
CA ILE A 85 16.84 2.94 7.39
C ILE A 85 16.13 1.62 7.09
N ALA A 86 14.85 1.50 7.44
CA ALA A 86 14.06 0.30 7.23
C ALA A 86 13.96 -0.09 5.73
N HIS A 87 13.64 0.88 4.86
CA HIS A 87 13.59 0.63 3.41
C HIS A 87 14.95 0.27 2.83
N SER A 88 16.02 0.95 3.26
CA SER A 88 17.36 0.70 2.73
C SER A 88 17.80 -0.73 3.05
N GLU A 89 17.61 -1.19 4.29
CA GLU A 89 17.97 -2.57 4.67
C GLU A 89 17.11 -3.61 3.95
N ALA A 90 15.83 -3.33 3.69
CA ALA A 90 14.97 -4.22 2.91
C ALA A 90 15.40 -4.33 1.43
N LEU A 91 15.87 -3.24 0.81
CA LEU A 91 16.25 -3.20 -0.61
C LEU A 91 17.70 -3.62 -0.88
N LYS A 92 18.56 -3.57 0.14
CA LYS A 92 19.99 -3.88 0.05
C LYS A 92 20.32 -5.21 -0.65
N PRO A 93 19.62 -6.34 -0.40
CA PRO A 93 19.91 -7.59 -1.10
C PRO A 93 19.68 -7.49 -2.61
N LEU A 94 18.62 -6.80 -3.05
CA LEU A 94 18.33 -6.58 -4.46
C LEU A 94 19.43 -5.71 -5.10
N ILE A 95 19.78 -4.60 -4.45
CA ILE A 95 20.79 -3.65 -4.95
C ILE A 95 22.13 -4.35 -5.16
N PHE A 96 22.59 -5.16 -4.21
CA PHE A 96 23.86 -5.87 -4.33
C PHE A 96 23.84 -6.95 -5.41
N LYS A 97 22.77 -7.76 -5.52
CA LYS A 97 22.69 -8.77 -6.58
C LYS A 97 22.69 -8.13 -7.97
N VAL A 98 21.98 -7.01 -8.16
CA VAL A 98 21.97 -6.26 -9.42
C VAL A 98 23.35 -5.66 -9.71
N ALA A 99 24.05 -5.14 -8.71
CA ALA A 99 25.39 -4.58 -8.88
C ALA A 99 26.43 -5.65 -9.28
N GLU A 100 26.31 -6.86 -8.74
CA GLU A 100 27.25 -7.97 -9.01
C GLU A 100 26.96 -8.69 -10.33
N ASN A 101 25.69 -8.92 -10.64
CA ASN A 101 25.28 -9.83 -11.73
C ASN A 101 24.63 -9.09 -12.92
N GLY A 102 24.33 -7.80 -12.78
CA GLY A 102 23.50 -7.06 -13.72
C GLY A 102 21.99 -7.31 -13.50
N LEU A 103 21.16 -6.42 -14.05
CA LEU A 103 19.71 -6.43 -13.85
C LEU A 103 19.05 -7.67 -14.43
N LEU A 104 19.29 -7.96 -15.72
CA LEU A 104 18.62 -9.05 -16.43
C LEU A 104 18.96 -10.42 -15.82
N SER A 105 20.24 -10.67 -15.54
CA SER A 105 20.68 -11.90 -14.87
C SER A 105 20.03 -12.06 -13.49
N THR A 106 19.97 -10.98 -12.71
CA THR A 106 19.31 -11.01 -11.40
C THR A 106 17.83 -11.36 -11.52
N LEU A 107 17.10 -10.72 -12.44
CA LEU A 107 15.66 -10.97 -12.64
C LEU A 107 15.37 -12.38 -13.15
N LYS A 108 16.24 -12.96 -14.00
CA LYS A 108 16.11 -14.35 -14.47
C LYS A 108 16.31 -15.37 -13.36
N ASN A 109 17.24 -15.12 -12.46
CA ASN A 109 17.62 -16.06 -11.40
C ASN A 109 16.81 -15.91 -10.10
N GLU A 110 16.14 -14.77 -9.89
CA GLU A 110 15.43 -14.46 -8.65
C GLU A 110 13.94 -14.15 -8.91
N PRO A 111 13.05 -15.17 -8.87
CA PRO A 111 11.62 -14.99 -9.10
C PRO A 111 10.95 -13.98 -8.16
N SER A 112 11.45 -13.85 -6.92
CA SER A 112 10.96 -12.88 -5.93
C SER A 112 11.27 -11.43 -6.30
N PHE A 113 12.35 -11.19 -7.04
CA PHE A 113 12.67 -9.85 -7.54
C PHE A 113 11.94 -9.58 -8.86
N ARG A 114 11.82 -10.60 -9.71
CA ARG A 114 11.04 -10.52 -10.95
C ARG A 114 9.56 -10.21 -10.70
N SER A 115 8.95 -10.74 -9.63
CA SER A 115 7.54 -10.47 -9.32
C SER A 115 7.23 -9.00 -9.02
N GLY A 116 8.24 -8.22 -8.60
CA GLY A 116 8.12 -6.78 -8.36
C GLY A 116 8.31 -5.91 -9.61
N LEU A 117 8.67 -6.50 -10.75
CA LEU A 117 8.94 -5.75 -11.98
C LEU A 117 7.64 -5.29 -12.66
N VAL A 118 7.58 -4.01 -13.03
CA VAL A 118 6.39 -3.42 -13.66
C VAL A 118 6.57 -3.24 -15.16
N ILE A 119 7.71 -2.69 -15.58
CA ILE A 119 8.05 -2.40 -16.98
C ILE A 119 9.49 -2.82 -17.22
N TYR A 120 9.75 -3.44 -18.38
CA TYR A 120 11.08 -3.73 -18.89
C TYR A 120 11.16 -3.33 -20.36
N GLU A 121 12.12 -2.46 -20.71
CA GLU A 121 12.33 -1.98 -22.09
C GLU A 121 11.05 -1.50 -22.82
N GLY A 122 10.15 -0.83 -22.08
CA GLY A 122 8.88 -0.33 -22.61
C GLY A 122 7.76 -1.37 -22.69
N GLN A 123 8.01 -2.62 -22.31
CA GLN A 123 7.02 -3.69 -22.25
C GLN A 123 6.51 -3.88 -20.82
N ILE A 124 5.22 -4.20 -20.67
CA ILE A 124 4.61 -4.43 -19.35
C ILE A 124 5.00 -5.82 -18.85
N ALA A 125 5.74 -5.85 -17.74
CA ALA A 125 6.27 -7.05 -17.11
C ALA A 125 5.52 -7.45 -15.82
N ASN A 126 4.39 -6.81 -15.54
CA ASN A 126 3.48 -7.18 -14.46
C ASN A 126 2.18 -7.75 -15.04
N ALA A 127 1.88 -9.02 -14.75
CA ALA A 127 0.75 -9.73 -15.35
C ALA A 127 -0.60 -9.08 -15.02
N GLN A 128 -0.81 -8.66 -13.77
CA GLN A 128 -2.06 -8.01 -13.34
C GLN A 128 -2.26 -6.66 -14.04
N LEU A 129 -1.20 -5.87 -14.17
CA LEU A 129 -1.26 -4.59 -14.89
C LEU A 129 -1.55 -4.80 -16.37
N ALA A 130 -0.93 -5.80 -16.99
CA ALA A 130 -1.14 -6.15 -18.40
C ALA A 130 -2.61 -6.53 -18.66
N GLU A 131 -3.20 -7.35 -17.79
CA GLU A 131 -4.62 -7.70 -17.84
C GLU A 131 -5.52 -6.47 -17.67
N ASN A 132 -5.30 -5.66 -16.64
CA ASN A 132 -6.09 -4.46 -16.35
C ASN A 132 -6.08 -3.44 -17.51
N LEU A 133 -4.98 -3.35 -18.25
CA LEU A 133 -4.82 -2.45 -19.39
C LEU A 133 -5.15 -3.08 -20.74
N SER A 134 -5.51 -4.37 -20.77
CA SER A 134 -5.74 -5.13 -22.01
C SER A 134 -4.53 -5.08 -22.97
N THR A 135 -3.33 -5.20 -22.41
CA THR A 135 -2.05 -5.16 -23.13
C THR A 135 -1.30 -6.48 -22.99
N PRO A 136 -0.39 -6.83 -23.91
CA PRO A 136 0.43 -8.02 -23.79
C PRO A 136 1.31 -7.99 -22.52
N PHE A 137 1.37 -9.11 -21.82
CA PHE A 137 2.34 -9.36 -20.75
C PHE A 137 3.66 -9.84 -21.34
N PHE A 138 4.77 -9.29 -20.85
CA PHE A 138 6.12 -9.71 -21.21
C PHE A 138 6.81 -10.39 -20.03
N ASP A 139 7.15 -11.68 -20.18
CA ASP A 139 7.96 -12.37 -19.18
C ASP A 139 9.46 -12.08 -19.41
N VAL A 140 10.04 -11.31 -18.50
CA VAL A 140 11.47 -10.96 -18.54
C VAL A 140 12.39 -12.17 -18.41
N ALA A 141 11.91 -13.32 -17.95
CA ALA A 141 12.71 -14.54 -18.01
C ALA A 141 13.06 -14.96 -19.45
N GLU A 142 12.24 -14.57 -20.43
CA GLU A 142 12.42 -14.89 -21.85
C GLU A 142 13.20 -13.82 -22.62
N ALA A 143 13.54 -12.69 -22.00
CA ALA A 143 14.27 -11.61 -22.64
C ALA A 143 15.68 -12.07 -23.10
N SER A 144 16.10 -11.66 -24.29
CA SER A 144 17.49 -11.81 -24.75
C SER A 144 18.42 -10.86 -24.01
N GLU A 145 19.72 -11.17 -24.00
CA GLU A 145 20.76 -10.22 -23.55
C GLU A 145 20.87 -8.99 -24.45
#